data_AF-A0A496XN80-F1
#
_entry.id   AF-A0A496XN80-F1
#
_cell.length_a   1.000
_cell.length_b   1.000
_cell.length_c   1.000
_cell.angle_alpha   90.00
_cell.angle_beta   90.00
_cell.angle_gamma   90.00
#
_symmetry.space_group_name_H-M   'P 1'
#
loop_
_entity.id
_entity.type
_entity.pdbx_description
1 polymer ?
#
loop_
_entity_poly.entity_id
_entity_poly.type
_entity_poly.pdbx_seq_one_letter_code
_entity_poly.pdbx_strand_id
1 'polypeptide(L)'
;MLDEPVDPIPYLSVFITHFLNKPKNNLGIFRKLYLDHGLSVREIESITESAWSKTTIIETMREKKITKSSNAKSNRLKYGERKVQGLIVPHLEEQKIIQKIIGLKNEGFSLRKIAKFLMEKNIKSKRGDQWDKSVIGDILKRELKDV
;
A
#
# COMPACT_ATOMS: atom_id res chain seq x y z
N MET A 1 -2.07 3.18 -36.04
CA MET A 1 -3.21 2.75 -35.20
C MET A 1 -2.77 2.98 -33.78
N LEU A 2 -3.53 3.79 -33.04
CA LEU A 2 -3.17 4.28 -31.71
C LEU A 2 -3.13 3.12 -30.72
N ASP A 3 -2.00 2.93 -30.05
CA ASP A 3 -1.89 2.07 -28.87
C ASP A 3 -2.81 2.66 -27.79
N GLU A 4 -3.94 1.99 -27.54
CA GLU A 4 -4.78 2.30 -26.38
C GLU A 4 -3.96 2.13 -25.10
N PRO A 5 -4.00 3.08 -24.15
CA PRO A 5 -3.53 2.79 -22.81
C PRO A 5 -4.47 1.72 -22.25
N VAL A 6 -3.96 0.50 -22.09
CA VAL A 6 -4.59 -0.48 -21.20
C VAL A 6 -4.50 0.13 -19.81
N ASP A 7 -5.48 0.95 -19.47
CA ASP A 7 -5.77 1.32 -18.10
C ASP A 7 -5.79 0.00 -17.34
N PRO A 8 -4.96 -0.17 -16.29
CA PRO A 8 -5.10 -1.33 -15.43
C PRO A 8 -6.44 -1.15 -14.74
N ILE A 9 -7.51 -1.64 -15.36
CA ILE A 9 -8.75 -1.98 -14.67
C ILE A 9 -8.24 -2.76 -13.46
N PRO A 10 -8.44 -2.27 -12.23
CA PRO A 10 -7.91 -2.93 -11.06
C PRO A 10 -8.54 -4.31 -11.11
N TYR A 11 -7.75 -5.34 -11.37
CA TYR A 11 -8.20 -6.72 -11.58
C TYR A 11 -9.05 -7.23 -10.40
N LEU A 12 -9.05 -6.49 -9.28
CA LEU A 12 -9.97 -6.60 -8.15
C LEU A 12 -11.45 -6.27 -8.46
N SER A 13 -11.80 -5.31 -9.33
CA SER A 13 -13.20 -4.87 -9.51
C SER A 13 -14.09 -5.99 -10.04
N VAL A 14 -13.54 -6.84 -10.92
CA VAL A 14 -14.24 -7.97 -11.52
C VAL A 14 -14.55 -9.08 -10.48
N PHE A 15 -13.72 -9.23 -9.44
CA PHE A 15 -14.00 -10.19 -8.36
C PHE A 15 -15.00 -9.66 -7.31
N ILE A 16 -15.18 -8.33 -7.23
CA ILE A 16 -15.97 -7.70 -6.17
C ILE A 16 -17.45 -7.64 -6.53
N THR A 17 -17.81 -7.36 -7.78
CA THR A 17 -19.21 -7.12 -8.15
C THR A 17 -20.08 -8.39 -8.14
N HIS A 18 -19.50 -9.57 -8.35
CA HIS A 18 -20.29 -10.79 -8.56
C HIS A 18 -20.51 -11.67 -7.29
N PHE A 19 -19.81 -11.42 -6.17
CA PHE A 19 -19.83 -12.30 -5.00
C PHE A 19 -20.34 -11.69 -3.67
N LEU A 20 -20.79 -10.44 -3.66
CA LEU A 20 -21.10 -9.75 -2.40
C LEU A 20 -22.55 -9.95 -1.94
N ASN A 21 -22.81 -11.14 -1.40
CA ASN A 21 -23.76 -11.25 -0.29
C ASN A 21 -23.41 -10.22 0.81
N LYS A 22 -24.39 -9.89 1.68
CA LYS A 22 -24.24 -8.93 2.80
C LYS A 22 -22.92 -9.14 3.56
N PRO A 23 -22.26 -8.07 4.09
CA PRO A 23 -20.95 -8.17 4.74
C PRO A 23 -20.86 -9.24 5.82
N LYS A 24 -21.96 -9.46 6.55
CA LYS A 24 -22.12 -10.53 7.55
C LYS A 24 -21.86 -11.96 7.04
N ASN A 25 -22.11 -12.22 5.76
CA ASN A 25 -21.90 -13.52 5.12
C ASN A 25 -20.46 -13.65 4.59
N ASN A 26 -19.76 -12.53 4.44
CA ASN A 26 -18.43 -12.42 3.84
C ASN A 26 -17.43 -11.78 4.82
N LEU A 27 -17.48 -12.22 6.08
CA LEU A 27 -16.67 -11.64 7.17
C LEU A 27 -15.16 -11.74 6.93
N GLY A 28 -14.69 -12.78 6.26
CA GLY A 28 -13.27 -12.92 5.91
C GLY A 28 -12.80 -11.76 5.01
N ILE A 29 -13.56 -11.46 3.97
CA ILE A 29 -13.30 -10.35 3.06
C ILE A 29 -13.38 -9.02 3.81
N PHE A 30 -14.44 -8.82 4.61
CA PHE A 30 -14.59 -7.60 5.40
C PHE A 30 -13.43 -7.37 6.38
N ARG A 31 -12.99 -8.40 7.12
CA ARG A 31 -11.86 -8.30 8.05
C ARG A 31 -10.57 -7.95 7.32
N LYS A 32 -10.31 -8.57 6.17
CA LYS A 32 -9.12 -8.26 5.35
C LYS A 32 -9.13 -6.81 4.88
N LEU A 33 -10.27 -6.33 4.36
CA LEU A 33 -10.42 -4.94 3.93
C LEU A 33 -10.28 -3.94 5.09
N TYR A 34 -10.95 -4.19 6.21
CA TYR A 34 -11.06 -3.24 7.32
C TYR A 34 -9.86 -3.26 8.28
N LEU A 35 -9.34 -4.44 8.61
CA LEU A 35 -8.25 -4.64 9.58
C LEU A 35 -6.89 -4.67 8.88
N ASP A 36 -6.73 -5.53 7.87
CA ASP A 36 -5.41 -5.75 7.25
C ASP A 36 -5.03 -4.60 6.32
N HIS A 37 -5.96 -4.20 5.44
CA HIS A 37 -5.77 -3.06 4.54
C HIS A 37 -6.07 -1.71 5.21
N GLY A 38 -6.64 -1.72 6.43
CA GLY A 38 -6.89 -0.51 7.21
C GLY A 38 -7.94 0.43 6.60
N LEU A 39 -8.75 -0.03 5.65
CA LEU A 39 -9.73 0.79 4.93
C LEU A 39 -10.79 1.37 5.87
N SER A 40 -11.24 2.57 5.57
CA SER A 40 -12.41 3.18 6.21
C SER A 40 -13.70 2.59 5.65
N VAL A 41 -14.78 2.72 6.40
CA VAL A 41 -16.11 2.28 5.94
C VAL A 41 -16.50 2.91 4.60
N ARG A 42 -16.13 4.18 4.39
CA ARG A 42 -16.38 4.90 3.13
C ARG A 42 -15.55 4.35 1.96
N GLU A 43 -14.28 4.03 2.20
CA GLU A 43 -13.42 3.42 1.17
C GLU A 43 -13.92 2.01 0.82
N ILE A 44 -14.39 1.23 1.80
CA ILE A 44 -15.00 -0.09 1.57
C ILE A 44 -16.28 0.05 0.74
N GLU A 45 -17.16 1.00 1.07
CA GLU A 45 -18.38 1.29 0.30
C GLU A 45 -18.04 1.68 -1.15
N SER A 46 -17.02 2.52 -1.35
CA SER A 46 -16.56 2.92 -2.68
C SER A 46 -15.96 1.76 -3.48
N ILE A 47 -15.14 0.91 -2.86
CA ILE A 47 -14.48 -0.23 -3.52
C ILE A 47 -15.49 -1.34 -3.85
N THR A 48 -16.54 -1.48 -3.04
CA THR A 48 -17.61 -2.45 -3.27
C THR A 48 -18.68 -1.95 -4.23
N GLU A 49 -18.46 -0.82 -4.91
CA GLU A 49 -19.42 -0.19 -5.83
C GLU A 49 -20.81 -0.02 -5.19
N SER A 50 -20.85 0.34 -3.90
CA SER A 50 -22.07 0.46 -3.08
C SER A 50 -22.86 -0.83 -2.85
N ALA A 51 -22.32 -2.01 -3.20
CA ALA A 51 -22.94 -3.30 -2.87
C ALA A 51 -23.07 -3.51 -1.35
N TRP A 52 -22.14 -2.96 -0.57
CA TRP A 52 -22.21 -2.89 0.89
C TRP A 52 -22.49 -1.46 1.33
N SER A 53 -23.73 -1.20 1.77
CA SER A 53 -24.07 0.10 2.31
C SER A 53 -23.28 0.40 3.59
N LYS A 54 -22.96 1.67 3.81
CA LYS A 54 -22.36 2.15 5.07
C LYS A 54 -23.08 1.64 6.31
N THR A 55 -24.41 1.57 6.28
CA THR A 55 -25.24 1.09 7.40
C THR A 55 -25.01 -0.38 7.70
N THR A 56 -25.00 -1.24 6.68
CA THR A 56 -24.78 -2.69 6.86
C THR A 56 -23.35 -3.00 7.31
N ILE A 57 -22.36 -2.22 6.86
CA ILE A 57 -20.98 -2.34 7.34
C ILE A 57 -20.90 -2.00 8.84
N ILE A 58 -21.51 -0.88 9.26
CA ILE A 58 -21.52 -0.45 10.67
C ILE A 58 -22.26 -1.46 11.56
N GLU A 59 -23.40 -1.98 11.09
CA GLU A 59 -24.15 -3.03 11.78
C GLU A 59 -23.29 -4.28 11.97
N THR A 60 -22.66 -4.77 10.90
CA THR A 60 -21.76 -5.94 10.96
C THR A 60 -20.58 -5.71 11.90
N MET A 61 -20.00 -4.51 11.93
CA MET A 61 -18.94 -4.14 12.87
C MET A 61 -19.39 -4.23 14.32
N ARG A 62 -20.61 -3.73 14.62
CA ARG A 62 -21.20 -3.77 15.97
C ARG A 62 -21.51 -5.19 16.39
N GLU A 63 -22.21 -5.95 15.54
CA GLU A 63 -22.59 -7.34 15.80
C GLU A 63 -21.37 -8.23 16.08
N LYS A 64 -20.32 -8.09 15.27
CA LYS A 64 -19.11 -8.92 15.36
C LYS A 64 -18.02 -8.32 16.25
N LYS A 65 -18.28 -7.19 16.89
CA LYS A 65 -17.35 -6.45 17.76
C LYS A 65 -15.97 -6.23 17.10
N ILE A 66 -15.99 -5.90 15.80
CA ILE A 66 -14.77 -5.65 15.02
C ILE A 66 -14.37 -4.19 15.21
N THR A 67 -13.25 -3.96 15.90
CA THR A 67 -12.69 -2.62 16.12
C THR A 67 -11.28 -2.54 15.57
N LYS A 68 -10.88 -1.37 15.07
CA LYS A 68 -9.47 -1.10 14.75
C LYS A 68 -8.71 -1.03 16.06
N SER A 69 -7.74 -1.92 16.24
CA SER A 69 -6.76 -1.79 17.32
C SER A 69 -6.04 -0.45 17.18
N SER A 70 -5.97 0.34 18.26
CA SER A 70 -5.20 1.59 18.30
C SER A 70 -3.70 1.38 18.05
N ASN A 71 -3.23 0.13 18.14
CA ASN A 71 -1.86 -0.30 17.80
C ASN A 71 -1.69 -0.69 16.31
N ALA A 72 -2.64 -0.38 15.44
CA ALA A 72 -2.45 -0.54 14.01
C ALA A 72 -1.20 0.26 13.60
N LYS A 73 -0.13 -0.47 13.24
CA LYS A 73 1.17 0.05 12.80
C LYS A 73 0.94 1.33 12.01
N SER A 74 1.56 2.41 12.49
CA SER A 74 1.44 3.78 11.97
C SER A 74 1.06 3.80 10.49
N ASN A 75 -0.02 4.50 10.15
CA ASN A 75 -0.56 4.72 8.79
C ASN A 75 0.42 5.48 7.85
N ARG A 76 1.73 5.37 8.12
CA ARG A 76 2.82 5.91 7.34
C ARG A 76 3.11 4.95 6.20
N LEU A 77 2.79 5.40 5.00
CA LEU A 77 3.21 4.75 3.76
C LEU A 77 4.73 4.62 3.76
N LYS A 78 5.22 3.42 3.47
CA LYS A 78 6.65 3.21 3.33
C LYS A 78 7.11 3.71 1.95
N TYR A 79 8.40 3.91 1.79
CA TYR A 79 8.98 4.16 0.47
C TYR A 79 8.75 2.94 -0.42
N GLY A 80 8.31 3.15 -1.66
CA GLY A 80 7.87 2.09 -2.57
C GLY A 80 6.37 1.80 -2.54
N GLU A 81 5.62 2.44 -1.64
CA GLU A 81 4.18 2.27 -1.48
C GLU A 81 3.45 3.59 -1.74
N ARG A 82 2.29 3.53 -2.39
CA ARG A 82 1.37 4.65 -2.51
C ARG A 82 -0.01 4.25 -2.05
N LYS A 83 -0.77 5.21 -1.55
CA LYS A 83 -2.18 5.00 -1.20
C LYS A 83 -3.04 5.40 -2.39
N VAL A 84 -3.80 4.46 -2.92
CA VAL A 84 -4.79 4.70 -3.99
C VAL A 84 -6.12 4.18 -3.49
N GLN A 85 -7.12 5.06 -3.37
CA GLN A 85 -8.47 4.68 -2.92
C GLN A 85 -8.51 3.91 -1.59
N GLY A 86 -7.60 4.19 -0.66
CA GLY A 86 -7.52 3.45 0.60
C GLY A 86 -6.51 2.32 0.63
N LEU A 87 -6.21 1.73 -0.53
CA LEU A 87 -5.33 0.57 -0.65
C LEU A 87 -3.86 1.00 -0.74
N ILE A 88 -3.00 0.24 -0.08
CA ILE A 88 -1.55 0.37 -0.22
C ILE A 88 -1.15 -0.42 -1.47
N VAL A 89 -0.75 0.31 -2.51
CA VAL A 89 -0.36 -0.23 -3.81
C VAL A 89 1.14 0.05 -4.02
N PRO A 90 1.91 -0.87 -4.63
CA PRO A 90 3.29 -0.59 -5.00
C PRO A 90 3.39 0.64 -5.92
N HIS A 91 4.33 1.53 -5.63
CA HIS A 91 4.68 2.65 -6.48
C HIS A 91 5.86 2.27 -7.36
N LEU A 92 5.60 2.02 -8.65
CA LEU A 92 6.57 1.43 -9.57
C LEU A 92 7.87 2.25 -9.67
N GLU A 93 7.79 3.58 -9.69
CA GLU A 93 8.99 4.43 -9.76
C GLU A 93 9.84 4.33 -8.50
N GLU A 94 9.20 4.37 -7.32
CA GLU A 94 9.90 4.22 -6.05
C GLU A 94 10.46 2.80 -5.87
N GLN A 95 9.78 1.78 -6.40
CA GLN A 95 10.29 0.41 -6.41
C GLN A 95 11.53 0.25 -7.29
N LYS A 96 11.57 0.88 -8.47
CA LYS A 96 12.79 0.92 -9.30
C LYS A 96 13.96 1.55 -8.54
N ILE A 97 13.69 2.57 -7.73
CA ILE A 97 14.72 3.20 -6.88
C ILE A 97 15.17 2.24 -5.77
N ILE A 98 14.25 1.51 -5.14
CA ILE A 98 14.60 0.48 -4.14
C ILE A 98 15.51 -0.59 -4.76
N GLN A 99 15.16 -1.10 -5.94
CA GLN A 99 16.00 -2.08 -6.66
C GLN A 99 17.39 -1.51 -6.95
N LYS A 100 17.48 -0.23 -7.33
CA LYS A 100 18.76 0.44 -7.53
C LYS A 100 19.58 0.58 -6.24
N ILE A 101 18.92 0.88 -5.12
CA ILE A 101 19.56 0.94 -3.79
C ILE A 101 20.13 -0.42 -3.39
N ILE A 102 19.39 -1.50 -3.65
CA ILE A 102 19.85 -2.88 -3.40
C ILE A 102 21.05 -3.20 -4.30
N GLY A 103 20.99 -2.87 -5.59
CA GLY A 103 22.11 -3.05 -6.53
C GLY A 103 23.38 -2.35 -6.07
N LEU A 104 23.28 -1.06 -5.72
CA LEU A 104 24.42 -0.29 -5.19
C LEU A 104 24.96 -0.88 -3.88
N LYS A 105 24.09 -1.44 -3.02
CA LYS A 105 24.53 -2.09 -1.80
C LYS A 105 25.32 -3.38 -2.09
N ASN A 106 24.88 -4.17 -3.06
CA ASN A 106 25.56 -5.38 -3.51
C ASN A 106 26.91 -5.08 -4.17
N GLU A 107 27.02 -3.94 -4.86
CA GLU A 107 28.29 -3.41 -5.38
C GLU A 107 29.26 -2.91 -4.28
N GLY A 108 28.85 -2.93 -3.01
CA GLY A 108 29.70 -2.56 -1.88
C GLY A 108 29.65 -1.08 -1.49
N PHE A 109 28.73 -0.29 -2.05
CA PHE A 109 28.58 1.12 -1.66
C PHE A 109 28.09 1.24 -0.20
N SER A 110 28.65 2.23 0.51
CA SER A 110 28.18 2.57 1.85
C SER A 110 26.87 3.36 1.80
N LEU A 111 26.05 3.27 2.85
CA LEU A 111 24.76 3.96 2.93
C LEU A 111 24.85 5.47 2.64
N ARG A 112 25.94 6.11 3.09
CA ARG A 112 26.20 7.53 2.82
C ARG A 112 26.48 7.80 1.34
N LYS A 113 27.24 6.92 0.67
CA LYS A 113 27.49 7.05 -0.78
C LYS A 113 26.20 6.83 -1.57
N ILE A 114 25.35 5.89 -1.17
CA ILE A 114 24.05 5.64 -1.79
C ILE A 114 23.15 6.89 -1.64
N ALA A 115 23.06 7.47 -0.44
CA ALA A 115 22.31 8.71 -0.22
C ALA A 115 22.79 9.85 -1.12
N LYS A 116 24.12 10.04 -1.20
CA LYS A 116 24.72 11.06 -2.07
C LYS A 116 24.38 10.82 -3.55
N PHE A 117 24.48 9.58 -4.01
CA PHE A 117 24.15 9.20 -5.38
C PHE A 117 22.68 9.48 -5.73
N LEU A 118 21.75 9.18 -4.82
CA LEU A 118 20.32 9.46 -5.02
C LEU A 118 20.06 10.97 -5.09
N MET A 119 20.72 11.76 -4.24
CA MET A 119 20.63 13.22 -4.29
C MET A 119 21.23 13.81 -5.56
N GLU A 120 22.41 13.34 -6.00
CA GLU A 120 23.05 13.75 -7.26
C GLU A 120 22.17 13.44 -8.48
N LYS A 121 21.37 12.37 -8.42
CA LYS A 121 20.38 12.02 -9.46
C LYS A 121 19.06 12.78 -9.34
N ASN A 122 18.94 13.77 -8.45
CA ASN A 122 17.71 14.52 -8.15
C ASN A 122 16.51 13.64 -7.75
N ILE A 123 16.78 12.46 -7.19
CA ILE A 123 15.73 11.56 -6.70
C ILE A 123 15.29 12.06 -5.33
N LYS A 124 14.05 12.51 -5.23
CA LYS A 124 13.47 13.00 -3.98
C LYS A 124 13.03 11.84 -3.08
N SER A 125 13.17 12.02 -1.76
CA SER A 125 12.56 11.10 -0.80
C SER A 125 11.03 11.25 -0.80
N LYS A 126 10.31 10.35 -0.10
CA LYS A 126 8.83 10.35 -0.03
C LYS A 126 8.22 11.69 0.40
N ARG A 127 8.95 12.47 1.22
CA ARG A 127 8.50 13.78 1.72
C ARG A 127 9.07 14.95 0.93
N GLY A 128 9.85 14.70 -0.11
CA GLY A 128 10.59 15.74 -0.82
C GLY A 128 11.93 16.11 -0.18
N ASP A 129 12.22 15.58 1.01
CA ASP A 129 13.46 15.85 1.75
C ASP A 129 14.66 15.08 1.19
N GLN A 130 15.85 15.44 1.66
CA GLN A 130 17.10 14.75 1.36
C GLN A 130 17.08 13.29 1.85
N TRP A 131 17.84 12.44 1.17
CA TRP A 131 18.01 11.04 1.57
C TRP A 131 18.89 10.93 2.81
N ASP A 132 18.31 10.51 3.94
CA ASP A 132 19.08 10.14 5.12
C ASP A 132 19.55 8.68 5.04
N LYS A 133 20.77 8.43 5.51
CA LYS A 133 21.37 7.08 5.61
C LYS A 133 20.50 6.13 6.42
N SER A 134 19.77 6.64 7.41
CA SER A 134 18.89 5.88 8.28
C SER A 134 17.72 5.29 7.50
N VAL A 135 17.08 6.12 6.64
CA VAL A 135 15.97 5.70 5.78
C VAL A 135 16.41 4.62 4.79
N ILE A 136 17.59 4.78 4.18
CA ILE A 136 18.15 3.77 3.27
C ILE A 136 18.44 2.47 4.02
N GLY A 137 18.98 2.57 5.24
CA GLY A 137 19.22 1.42 6.11
C GLY A 137 17.94 0.67 6.46
N ASP A 138 16.86 1.37 6.77
CA ASP A 138 15.56 0.78 7.07
C ASP A 138 14.93 0.10 5.85
N ILE A 139 15.06 0.71 4.65
CA ILE A 139 14.63 0.10 3.39
C ILE A 139 15.41 -1.20 3.15
N LEU A 140 16.74 -1.16 3.23
CA LEU A 140 17.57 -2.36 3.02
C LEU A 140 17.29 -3.46 4.03
N LYS A 141 17.13 -3.11 5.32
CA LYS A 141 16.77 -4.07 6.36
C LYS A 141 15.40 -4.72 6.11
N ARG A 142 14.46 -4.02 5.47
CA ARG A 142 13.17 -4.59 5.07
C ARG A 142 13.36 -5.58 3.93
N GLU A 143 13.96 -5.13 2.84
CA GLU A 143 14.05 -5.92 1.60
C GLU A 143 14.99 -7.12 1.71
N LEU A 144 16.08 -7.03 2.49
CA LEU A 144 17.06 -8.10 2.64
C LEU A 144 16.71 -9.13 3.72
N LYS A 145 15.67 -8.86 4.53
CA LYS A 145 15.23 -9.77 5.60
C LYS A 145 14.08 -10.69 5.16
N ASP A 146 13.49 -10.38 4.01
CA ASP A 146 12.48 -11.21 3.34
C ASP A 146 13.10 -12.16 2.30
N VAL A 147 14.42 -12.43 2.38
CA VAL A 147 15.19 -13.44 1.62
C VAL A 147 15.76 -14.47 2.59
#